data_AF-A0A2M8N5D4-F1
#
_entry.id   AF-A0A2M8N5D4-F1
#
_cell.length_a   1.000
_cell.length_b   1.000
_cell.length_c   1.000
_cell.angle_alpha   90.00
_cell.angle_beta   90.00
_cell.angle_gamma   90.00
#
_symmetry.space_group_name_H-M   'P 1'
#
loop_
_entity.id
_entity.type
_entity.pdbx_description
1 polymer ?
#
loop_
_entity_poly.entity_id
_entity_poly.type
_entity_poly.pdbx_seq_one_letter_code
_entity_poly.pdbx_strand_id
1 'polypeptide(L)'
;MFAFMVQLQRLILKRPIQVILFLLGIVCISLLAIQPFTLNQMPETADGLLHLYRTAAVDYSLKVENPLWSRYTTGIVYGYGAPLFNYFPPLSYYPGSWLHTLGLTFVQGWLAMMMLYTMISAIGMFLLGRIWTQSNVGGWVTAFAYIYAP
;
A
#
# COMPACT_ATOMS: atom_id res chain seq x y z
N MET A 1 11.47 20.89 -8.35
CA MET A 1 11.93 19.51 -8.07
C MET A 1 13.21 19.46 -7.22
N PHE A 2 14.25 20.24 -7.54
CA PHE A 2 15.53 20.24 -6.80
C PHE A 2 15.41 20.64 -5.30
N ALA A 3 14.60 21.66 -4.98
CA ALA A 3 14.40 22.09 -3.59
C ALA A 3 13.70 21.03 -2.70
N PHE A 4 12.79 20.24 -3.29
CA PHE A 4 12.06 19.17 -2.60
C PHE A 4 12.99 18.02 -2.19
N MET A 5 13.86 17.55 -3.11
CA MET A 5 14.83 16.49 -2.82
C MET A 5 15.84 16.92 -1.74
N VAL A 6 16.27 18.18 -1.75
CA VAL A 6 17.19 18.73 -0.73
C VAL A 6 16.52 18.82 0.65
N GLN A 7 15.25 19.23 0.72
CA GLN A 7 14.50 19.25 1.98
C GLN A 7 14.24 17.84 2.54
N LEU A 8 13.93 16.88 1.67
CA LEU A 8 13.71 15.49 2.05
C LEU A 8 15.00 14.84 2.58
N GLN A 9 16.13 15.03 1.88
CA GLN A 9 17.43 14.57 2.36
C GLN A 9 17.83 15.19 3.70
N ARG A 10 17.58 16.49 3.91
CA ARG A 10 17.87 17.15 5.20
C ARG A 10 17.03 16.61 6.35
N LEU A 11 15.79 16.17 6.08
CA LEU A 11 14.92 15.56 7.08
C LEU A 11 15.42 14.15 7.48
N ILE A 12 15.79 13.34 6.49
CA ILE A 12 16.15 11.92 6.68
C ILE A 12 17.58 11.76 7.24
N LEU A 13 18.56 12.54 6.77
CA LEU A 13 19.98 12.30 7.08
C LEU A 13 20.51 13.01 8.33
N LYS A 14 19.82 14.03 8.86
CA LYS A 14 20.37 14.85 9.97
C LYS A 14 19.66 14.69 11.31
N ARG A 15 18.46 14.07 11.36
CA ARG A 15 17.62 14.03 12.56
C ARG A 15 16.80 12.73 12.66
N PRO A 16 17.44 11.58 12.97
CA PRO A 16 16.77 10.27 12.99
C PRO A 16 15.58 10.23 13.95
N ILE A 17 15.69 10.89 15.12
CA ILE A 17 14.60 10.99 16.11
C ILE A 17 13.35 11.65 15.50
N GLN A 18 13.51 12.67 14.66
CA GLN A 18 12.35 13.35 14.04
C GLN A 18 11.65 12.47 13.02
N VAL A 19 12.40 11.65 12.28
CA VAL A 19 11.84 10.67 11.35
C VAL A 19 11.04 9.62 12.11
N ILE A 20 11.59 9.10 13.22
CA ILE A 20 10.89 8.12 14.07
C ILE A 20 9.60 8.73 14.64
N LEU A 21 9.66 9.95 15.19
CA LEU A 21 8.47 10.64 15.71
C LEU A 21 7.42 10.88 14.62
N PHE A 22 7.86 11.22 13.41
CA PHE A 22 6.97 11.36 12.25
C PHE A 22 6.29 10.03 11.90
N LEU A 23 7.05 8.94 11.78
CA LEU A 23 6.50 7.62 11.47
C LEU A 23 5.55 7.13 12.57
N LEU A 24 5.90 7.33 13.84
CA LEU A 24 5.02 7.05 14.97
C LEU A 24 3.73 7.88 14.90
N GLY A 25 3.83 9.17 14.54
CA GLY A 25 2.66 10.01 14.31
C GLY A 25 1.74 9.46 13.21
N ILE A 26 2.31 9.02 12.08
CA ILE A 26 1.57 8.39 10.98
C ILE A 26 0.86 7.12 11.44
N VAL A 27 1.58 6.26 12.18
CA VAL A 27 1.01 5.04 12.76
C VAL A 27 -0.16 5.40 13.66
N CYS A 28 0.04 6.30 14.62
CA CYS A 28 -0.98 6.72 15.59
C CYS A 28 -2.25 7.24 14.90
N ILE A 29 -2.12 8.15 13.92
CA ILE A 29 -3.31 8.68 13.23
C ILE A 29 -3.99 7.63 12.35
N SER A 30 -3.29 6.59 11.92
CA SER A 30 -3.86 5.55 11.04
C SER A 30 -4.53 4.42 11.81
N LEU A 31 -4.33 4.29 13.13
CA LEU A 31 -4.81 3.15 13.92
C LEU A 31 -6.32 2.92 13.81
N LEU A 32 -7.13 3.98 13.94
CA LEU A 32 -8.60 3.83 13.84
C LEU A 32 -9.04 3.54 12.41
N ALA A 33 -8.43 4.19 11.42
CA ALA A 33 -8.73 3.95 10.00
C ALA A 33 -8.39 2.52 9.56
N ILE A 34 -7.35 1.92 10.15
CA ILE A 34 -6.88 0.58 9.82
C ILE A 34 -7.58 -0.52 10.65
N GLN A 35 -8.18 -0.17 11.78
CA GLN A 35 -8.80 -1.11 12.71
C GLN A 35 -9.74 -2.14 12.01
N PRO A 36 -10.60 -1.78 11.04
CA PRO A 36 -11.46 -2.76 10.38
C PRO A 36 -10.69 -3.91 9.71
N PHE A 37 -9.50 -3.64 9.18
CA PHE A 37 -8.68 -4.65 8.51
C PHE A 37 -8.01 -5.64 9.47
N THR A 38 -8.05 -5.37 10.79
CA THR A 38 -7.49 -6.26 11.82
C THR A 38 -8.43 -7.40 12.21
N LEU A 39 -9.70 -7.34 11.78
CA LEU A 39 -10.73 -8.35 12.08
C LEU A 39 -10.56 -9.65 11.30
N ASN A 40 -9.59 -9.73 10.39
CA ASN A 40 -9.34 -10.87 9.52
C ASN A 40 -10.58 -11.28 8.69
N GLN A 41 -11.39 -10.31 8.31
CA GLN A 41 -12.59 -10.47 7.50
C GLN A 41 -12.47 -9.57 6.27
N MET A 42 -12.85 -10.10 5.10
CA MET A 42 -12.87 -9.29 3.88
C MET A 42 -13.98 -8.24 3.98
N PRO A 43 -13.70 -6.98 3.62
CA PRO A 43 -14.75 -5.97 3.55
C PRO A 43 -15.71 -6.30 2.41
N GLU A 44 -17.00 -6.07 2.66
CA GLU A 44 -18.04 -6.17 1.64
C GLU A 44 -17.85 -5.09 0.58
N THR A 45 -17.40 -5.49 -0.60
CA THR A 45 -17.07 -4.61 -1.71
C THR A 45 -17.36 -5.31 -3.03
N ALA A 46 -17.68 -4.55 -4.07
CA ALA A 46 -17.96 -5.13 -5.39
C ALA A 46 -16.75 -5.88 -5.98
N ASP A 47 -15.53 -5.36 -5.75
CA ASP A 47 -14.30 -5.84 -6.40
C ASP A 47 -13.25 -6.41 -5.43
N GLY A 48 -13.49 -6.46 -4.12
CA GLY A 48 -12.49 -6.88 -3.13
C GLY A 48 -11.98 -8.30 -3.35
N LEU A 49 -12.89 -9.24 -3.64
CA LEU A 49 -12.54 -10.61 -4.00
C LEU A 49 -11.72 -10.68 -5.30
N LEU A 50 -12.03 -9.82 -6.28
CA LEU A 50 -11.28 -9.76 -7.52
C LEU A 50 -9.82 -9.31 -7.28
N HIS A 51 -9.61 -8.34 -6.39
CA HIS A 51 -8.26 -7.94 -5.98
C HIS A 51 -7.53 -9.04 -5.19
N LEU A 52 -8.23 -9.79 -4.33
CA LEU A 52 -7.66 -10.95 -3.65
C LEU A 52 -7.18 -12.02 -4.63
N TYR A 53 -7.99 -12.38 -5.63
CA TYR A 53 -7.61 -13.34 -6.67
C TYR A 53 -6.45 -12.84 -7.53
N ARG A 54 -6.38 -11.53 -7.81
CA ARG A 54 -5.24 -10.92 -8.51
C ARG A 54 -3.94 -11.02 -7.71
N THR A 55 -4.01 -10.89 -6.38
CA THR A 55 -2.85 -11.16 -5.52
C THR A 55 -2.37 -12.60 -5.63
N ALA A 56 -3.29 -13.57 -5.62
CA ALA A 56 -2.95 -14.97 -5.83
C ALA A 56 -2.39 -15.23 -7.24
N ALA A 57 -2.91 -14.55 -8.26
CA ALA A 57 -2.41 -14.65 -9.64
C ALA A 57 -0.99 -14.09 -9.77
N VAL A 58 -0.68 -12.95 -9.14
CA VAL A 58 0.69 -12.42 -9.08
C VAL A 58 1.62 -13.39 -8.36
N ASP A 59 1.18 -13.97 -7.24
CA ASP A 59 1.96 -14.94 -6.48
C ASP A 59 2.29 -16.19 -7.30
N TYR A 60 1.29 -16.75 -7.98
CA TYR A 60 1.45 -17.88 -8.90
C TYR A 60 2.41 -17.54 -10.04
N SER A 61 2.23 -16.39 -10.69
CA SER A 61 3.15 -15.95 -11.76
C SER A 61 4.58 -15.87 -11.26
N LEU A 62 4.83 -15.24 -10.12
CA LEU A 62 6.18 -15.12 -9.58
C LEU A 62 6.82 -16.45 -9.23
N LYS A 63 6.07 -17.37 -8.60
CA LYS A 63 6.61 -18.61 -8.05
C LYS A 63 6.67 -19.77 -9.05
N VAL A 64 5.69 -19.86 -9.93
CA VAL A 64 5.52 -21.00 -10.84
C VAL A 64 5.97 -20.64 -12.24
N GLU A 65 5.50 -19.50 -12.77
CA GLU A 65 5.80 -19.10 -14.15
C GLU A 65 7.16 -18.39 -14.24
N ASN A 66 7.62 -17.77 -13.14
CA ASN A 66 8.86 -17.01 -12.99
C ASN A 66 9.03 -15.70 -13.82
N PRO A 67 8.00 -15.02 -14.37
CA PRO A 67 8.16 -13.63 -14.80
C PRO A 67 7.97 -12.68 -13.61
N LEU A 68 8.90 -11.72 -13.46
CA LEU A 68 8.70 -10.59 -12.54
C LEU A 68 7.45 -9.80 -12.92
N TRP A 69 7.25 -9.56 -14.23
CA TRP A 69 6.07 -8.91 -14.79
C TRP A 69 5.39 -9.85 -15.79
N SER A 70 4.40 -10.60 -15.33
CA SER A 70 3.62 -11.46 -16.22
C SER A 70 2.70 -10.61 -17.11
N ARG A 71 2.74 -10.81 -18.43
CA ARG A 71 1.73 -10.26 -19.35
C ARG A 71 0.55 -11.22 -19.55
N TYR A 72 0.76 -12.50 -19.26
CA TYR A 72 -0.21 -13.57 -19.41
C TYR A 72 0.05 -14.60 -18.33
N THR A 73 -0.96 -14.89 -17.51
CA THR A 73 -0.83 -15.90 -16.45
C THR A 73 -1.85 -17.01 -16.63
N THR A 74 -1.39 -18.25 -16.45
CA THR A 74 -2.18 -19.49 -16.48
C THR A 74 -2.83 -19.82 -15.15
N GLY A 75 -2.47 -19.12 -14.06
CA GLY A 75 -3.03 -19.34 -12.72
C GLY A 75 -4.49 -18.91 -12.54
N ILE A 76 -5.16 -18.53 -13.62
CA ILE A 76 -6.52 -18.00 -13.65
C ILE A 76 -7.32 -18.64 -14.79
N VAL A 77 -8.62 -18.38 -14.84
CA VAL A 77 -9.52 -18.88 -15.90
C VAL A 77 -9.39 -20.40 -16.05
N TYR A 78 -9.51 -21.13 -14.94
CA TYR A 78 -9.43 -22.61 -14.93
C TYR A 78 -8.16 -23.22 -15.55
N GLY A 79 -7.04 -22.48 -15.60
CA GLY A 79 -5.80 -22.94 -16.21
C GLY A 79 -5.59 -22.51 -17.66
N TYR A 80 -6.62 -21.99 -18.34
CA TYR A 80 -6.47 -21.46 -19.69
C TYR A 80 -5.62 -20.19 -19.70
N GLY A 81 -5.69 -19.42 -18.61
CA GLY A 81 -4.99 -18.16 -18.44
C GLY A 81 -5.65 -16.96 -19.13
N ALA A 82 -5.10 -15.77 -18.86
CA ALA A 82 -5.54 -14.53 -19.51
C ALA A 82 -4.46 -13.44 -19.48
N PRO A 83 -4.53 -12.45 -20.40
CA PRO A 83 -3.62 -11.31 -20.45
C PRO A 83 -3.93 -10.22 -19.39
N LEU A 84 -4.28 -10.63 -18.17
CA LEU A 84 -4.89 -9.79 -17.14
C LEU A 84 -4.06 -8.55 -16.80
N PHE A 85 -2.75 -8.72 -16.63
CA PHE A 85 -1.85 -7.67 -16.18
C PHE A 85 -1.42 -6.67 -17.28
N ASN A 86 -1.90 -6.83 -18.52
CA ASN A 86 -1.82 -5.75 -19.51
C ASN A 86 -2.84 -4.64 -19.24
N TYR A 87 -3.95 -4.98 -18.56
CA TYR A 87 -5.04 -4.04 -18.27
C TYR A 87 -5.07 -3.63 -16.79
N PHE A 88 -4.60 -4.50 -15.89
CA PHE A 88 -4.56 -4.25 -14.46
C PHE A 88 -3.12 -4.36 -13.95
N PRO A 89 -2.40 -3.23 -13.76
CA PRO A 89 -1.00 -3.27 -13.36
C PRO A 89 -0.77 -4.06 -12.06
N PRO A 90 0.25 -4.95 -12.00
CA PRO A 90 0.44 -5.87 -10.89
C PRO A 90 1.04 -5.23 -9.64
N LEU A 91 1.53 -3.97 -9.73
CA LEU A 91 2.31 -3.32 -8.68
C LEU A 91 1.61 -3.34 -7.31
N SER A 92 0.30 -3.10 -7.32
CA SER A 92 -0.52 -3.05 -6.11
C SER A 92 -0.80 -4.42 -5.50
N TYR A 93 -0.27 -5.52 -6.04
CA TYR A 93 -0.47 -6.87 -5.49
C TYR A 93 0.83 -7.50 -4.98
N TYR A 94 2.00 -6.98 -5.38
CA TYR A 94 3.28 -7.50 -4.89
C TYR A 94 3.43 -7.50 -3.37
N PRO A 95 3.00 -6.45 -2.62
CA PRO A 95 3.09 -6.50 -1.16
C PRO A 95 2.30 -7.66 -0.57
N GLY A 96 1.10 -7.94 -1.08
CA GLY A 96 0.29 -9.08 -0.65
C GLY A 96 0.92 -10.43 -0.95
N SER A 97 1.48 -10.63 -2.15
CA SER A 97 2.21 -11.87 -2.51
C SER A 97 3.50 -12.04 -1.68
N TRP A 98 4.23 -10.96 -1.43
CA TRP A 98 5.42 -10.99 -0.59
C TRP A 98 5.08 -11.40 0.85
N LEU A 99 4.03 -10.81 1.43
CA LEU A 99 3.51 -11.20 2.74
C LEU A 99 3.03 -12.66 2.78
N HIS A 100 2.40 -13.14 1.71
CA HIS A 100 2.03 -14.56 1.60
C HIS A 100 3.24 -15.48 1.65
N THR A 101 4.35 -15.08 1.01
CA THR A 101 5.63 -15.81 1.08
C THR A 101 6.23 -15.85 2.50
N LEU A 102 5.87 -14.90 3.37
CA LEU A 102 6.22 -14.89 4.79
C LEU A 102 5.27 -15.74 5.67
N GLY A 103 4.32 -16.45 5.07
CA GLY A 103 3.42 -17.39 5.76
C GLY A 103 2.03 -16.84 6.07
N LEU A 104 1.71 -15.60 5.69
CA LEU A 104 0.33 -15.09 5.81
C LEU A 104 -0.57 -15.78 4.80
N THR A 105 -1.86 -15.96 5.13
CA THR A 105 -2.86 -16.33 4.11
C THR A 105 -3.05 -15.19 3.09
N PHE A 106 -3.59 -15.48 1.90
CA PHE A 106 -3.88 -14.43 0.92
C PHE A 106 -4.81 -13.34 1.47
N VAL A 107 -5.80 -13.71 2.28
CA VAL A 107 -6.71 -12.76 2.93
C VAL A 107 -5.94 -11.85 3.89
N GLN A 108 -5.10 -12.42 4.76
CA GLN A 108 -4.26 -11.64 5.68
C GLN A 108 -3.29 -10.73 4.92
N GLY A 109 -2.65 -11.23 3.85
CA GLY A 109 -1.74 -10.45 3.02
C GLY A 109 -2.46 -9.28 2.32
N TRP A 110 -3.67 -9.50 1.82
CA TRP A 110 -4.49 -8.45 1.22
C TRP A 110 -4.95 -7.40 2.26
N LEU A 111 -5.37 -7.84 3.45
CA LEU A 111 -5.75 -6.92 4.53
C LEU A 111 -4.56 -6.08 4.99
N ALA A 112 -3.40 -6.70 5.24
CA ALA A 112 -2.15 -6.01 5.58
C ALA A 112 -1.70 -5.03 4.50
N MET A 113 -1.91 -5.37 3.23
CA MET A 113 -1.69 -4.48 2.10
C MET A 113 -2.60 -3.24 2.15
N MET A 114 -3.88 -3.39 2.50
CA MET A 114 -4.77 -2.24 2.72
C MET A 114 -4.27 -1.36 3.86
N MET A 115 -3.83 -1.95 4.98
CA MET A 115 -3.23 -1.20 6.09
C MET A 115 -2.01 -0.38 5.63
N LEU A 116 -1.12 -1.03 4.88
CA LEU A 116 0.07 -0.41 4.32
C LEU A 116 -0.29 0.76 3.39
N TYR A 117 -1.29 0.60 2.52
CA TYR A 117 -1.71 1.63 1.59
C TYR A 117 -2.36 2.83 2.28
N THR A 118 -3.10 2.62 3.36
CA THR A 118 -3.59 3.71 4.21
C THR A 118 -2.43 4.49 4.84
N MET A 119 -1.38 3.83 5.30
CA MET A 119 -0.20 4.53 5.86
C MET A 119 0.60 5.28 4.79
N ILE A 120 0.80 4.66 3.62
CA ILE A 120 1.50 5.30 2.50
C ILE A 120 0.74 6.54 2.03
N SER A 121 -0.59 6.46 1.96
CA SER A 121 -1.41 7.60 1.57
C SER A 121 -1.36 8.73 2.60
N ALA A 122 -1.37 8.42 3.90
CA ALA A 122 -1.15 9.39 4.97
C ALA A 122 0.20 10.11 4.83
N ILE A 123 1.29 9.37 4.55
CA ILE A 123 2.62 9.94 4.31
C ILE A 123 2.60 10.86 3.09
N GLY A 124 2.04 10.38 1.97
CA GLY A 124 1.95 11.16 0.73
C GLY A 124 1.19 12.48 0.94
N MET A 125 0.08 12.43 1.67
CA MET A 125 -0.77 13.58 1.94
C MET A 125 -0.16 14.52 2.97
N PHE A 126 0.59 14.01 3.95
CA PHE A 126 1.41 14.84 4.82
C PHE A 126 2.43 15.64 4.02
N LEU A 127 3.17 14.97 3.13
CA LEU A 127 4.17 15.62 2.30
C LEU A 127 3.54 16.67 1.38
N LEU A 128 2.40 16.35 0.75
CA LEU A 128 1.67 17.28 -0.10
C LEU A 128 1.21 18.52 0.67
N GLY A 129 0.53 18.33 1.80
CA GLY A 129 0.05 19.44 2.65
C GLY A 129 1.19 20.31 3.16
N ARG A 130 2.33 19.70 3.53
CA ARG A 130 3.54 20.41 3.94
C ARG A 130 4.14 21.23 2.80
N ILE A 131 4.18 20.72 1.57
CA ILE A 131 4.69 21.47 0.41
C ILE A 131 3.82 22.69 0.14
N TRP A 132 2.50 22.56 0.22
CA TRP A 132 1.60 23.67 -0.11
C TRP A 132 1.53 24.73 0.99
N THR A 133 1.50 24.31 2.26
CA THR A 133 1.37 25.23 3.40
C THR A 133 2.71 25.70 3.96
N GLN A 134 3.81 25.07 3.55
CA GLN A 134 5.15 25.25 4.13
C GLN A 134 5.19 25.02 5.66
N SER A 135 4.24 24.23 6.19
CA SER A 135 4.08 23.97 7.62
C SER A 135 3.86 22.49 7.92
N ASN A 136 4.46 21.99 9.00
CA ASN A 136 4.21 20.63 9.49
C ASN A 136 2.77 20.46 9.96
N VAL A 137 2.15 21.51 10.52
CA VAL A 137 0.75 21.49 10.94
C VAL A 137 -0.16 21.28 9.73
N GLY A 138 0.10 22.00 8.63
CA GLY A 138 -0.65 21.83 7.39
C GLY A 138 -0.50 20.42 6.82
N GLY A 139 0.70 19.84 6.86
CA GLY A 139 0.90 18.43 6.51
C GLY A 139 0.05 17.47 7.35
N TRP A 140 0.07 17.59 8.68
CA TRP A 140 -0.72 16.72 9.56
C TRP A 140 -2.22 16.86 9.36
N VAL A 141 -2.72 18.10 9.20
CA VAL A 141 -4.14 18.35 8.91
C VAL A 141 -4.54 17.70 7.59
N THR A 142 -3.74 17.84 6.53
CA THR A 142 -4.02 17.22 5.23
C THR A 142 -3.98 15.68 5.29
N ALA A 143 -3.02 15.09 6.00
CA ALA A 143 -2.94 13.64 6.17
C ALA A 143 -4.16 13.09 6.93
N PHE A 144 -4.52 13.72 8.05
CA PHE A 144 -5.67 13.32 8.85
C PHE A 144 -6.98 13.47 8.06
N ALA A 145 -7.17 14.61 7.39
CA ALA A 145 -8.36 14.84 6.56
C ALA A 145 -8.49 13.81 5.44
N TYR A 146 -7.38 13.38 4.83
CA TYR A 146 -7.43 12.39 3.76
C TYR A 146 -7.82 10.99 4.24
N ILE A 147 -7.21 10.49 5.32
CA ILE A 147 -7.45 9.11 5.77
C ILE A 147 -8.80 8.91 6.47
N TYR A 148 -9.41 9.99 6.96
CA TYR A 148 -10.74 9.98 7.58
C TYR A 148 -11.82 10.61 6.70
N ALA A 149 -11.50 10.94 5.45
CA ALA A 149 -12.52 11.30 4.47
C ALA A 149 -13.42 10.07 4.22
N PRO A 150 -14.75 10.26 4.14
CA PRO A 150 -15.70 9.19 3.86
C PRO A 150 -15.59 8.66 2.42
#